data_AF-A0AAP0B3H2-F1
#
_entry.id   AF-A0AAP0B3H2-F1
#
_cell.length_a   1.000
_cell.length_b   1.000
_cell.length_c   1.000
_cell.angle_alpha   90.00
_cell.angle_beta   90.00
_cell.angle_gamma   90.00
#
_symmetry.space_group_name_H-M   'P 1'
#
loop_
_entity.id
_entity.type
_entity.pdbx_description
1 polymer ?
#
loop_
_entity_poly.entity_id
_entity_poly.type
_entity_poly.pdbx_seq_one_letter_code
_entity_poly.pdbx_strand_id
1 'polypeptide(L)'
;MISSSRGKGANLADSFLADLEELSDDEAPILEEDEAKTGDIEEDGDADMVDLEALNYDDLDSVSKLQKTQRYNDIMQKVEKALKEGSDISGKGMVLEDDPEYQLIVECNGLSVDIENEIIIIHNFIRDKYRTKFPELESLVHHPIDYARVVKKIGNEMDLTLVDLEGLLPSAIIMVVSVTASTTSGKRLPDDVLNKTIDACDRALALDLAKKKVLDFVEGRMGYIAPNLSAIVGSAVAAKLMGTAGGLFALAKMPACNVQLLGAKRKNLAGFSTATSQFRVGYLEQAEIFQSTPPSLRTRACRLLASKSTLAARVDSTRGDPTGKNGRNLREEISKKIEKWQEPPPAKQPKPLPVPDSEPKKKRGGRRLRKMKERYAVTDMRKLANRMQFGIPEESSLGDGLGEGYGMLGQAGSGRLRVSVAQSKLATKSSKKFKEKHFGSSGATSGLTSSLAFTPVQGIELSNPQSHGNLLGSGTQSTYFSEVGTFSKIKRP
;
A
#
# COMPACT_ATOMS: atom_id res chain seq x y z
N MET A 1 64.33 -30.30 31.25
CA MET A 1 63.66 -29.34 32.14
C MET A 1 63.16 -28.20 31.25
N ILE A 2 61.86 -28.16 30.89
CA ILE A 2 60.80 -27.22 31.38
C ILE A 2 61.12 -25.76 30.94
N SER A 3 60.34 -24.94 30.22
CA SER A 3 58.88 -24.71 30.04
C SER A 3 58.60 -23.87 28.76
N SER A 4 57.69 -24.26 27.86
CA SER A 4 56.29 -23.80 27.64
C SER A 4 56.04 -22.31 27.28
N SER A 5 55.85 -22.03 25.98
CA SER A 5 55.13 -20.84 25.46
C SER A 5 53.84 -21.29 24.72
N ARG A 6 52.66 -21.06 25.33
CA ARG A 6 51.35 -21.30 24.71
C ARG A 6 50.73 -19.96 24.30
N GLY A 7 50.61 -19.73 22.99
CA GLY A 7 49.71 -18.73 22.44
C GLY A 7 48.25 -19.17 22.58
N LYS A 8 47.42 -18.32 23.20
CA LYS A 8 45.96 -18.49 23.23
C LYS A 8 45.39 -17.98 21.91
N GLY A 9 44.73 -18.86 21.16
CA GLY A 9 43.97 -18.50 19.97
C GLY A 9 42.71 -17.73 20.35
N ALA A 10 42.51 -16.59 19.71
CA ALA A 10 41.25 -15.85 19.71
C ALA A 10 40.15 -16.72 19.09
N ASN A 11 39.00 -16.80 19.75
CA ASN A 11 37.85 -17.54 19.25
C ASN A 11 37.12 -16.68 18.21
N LEU A 12 36.62 -17.33 17.16
CA LEU A 12 35.87 -16.74 16.02
C LEU A 12 34.55 -16.02 16.40
N ALA A 13 34.19 -16.01 17.68
CA ALA A 13 33.08 -15.24 18.23
C ALA A 13 33.52 -13.84 18.66
N ASP A 14 34.76 -13.69 19.14
CA ASP A 14 35.34 -12.40 19.52
C ASP A 14 35.66 -11.57 18.27
N SER A 15 36.07 -12.20 17.16
CA SER A 15 36.25 -11.50 15.88
C SER A 15 34.92 -11.07 15.23
N PHE A 16 33.80 -11.71 15.60
CA PHE A 16 32.47 -11.37 15.08
C PHE A 16 31.78 -10.28 15.91
N LEU A 17 32.15 -10.16 17.19
CA LEU A 17 31.73 -9.05 18.04
C LEU A 17 32.52 -7.78 17.72
N ALA A 18 33.83 -7.90 17.44
CA ALA A 18 34.66 -6.78 16.98
C ALA A 18 34.16 -6.17 15.66
N ASP A 19 33.76 -7.00 14.67
CA ASP A 19 33.16 -6.53 13.41
C ASP A 19 31.78 -5.86 13.56
N LEU A 20 31.11 -6.05 14.70
CA LEU A 20 29.80 -5.45 15.01
C LEU A 20 29.94 -4.17 15.86
N GLU A 21 30.97 -4.08 16.70
CA GLU A 21 31.34 -2.86 17.44
C GLU A 21 31.95 -1.80 16.51
N GLU A 22 32.67 -2.19 15.45
CA GLU A 22 33.26 -1.25 14.47
C GLU A 22 32.20 -0.59 13.53
N LEU A 23 30.93 -1.03 13.59
CA LEU A 23 29.82 -0.42 12.85
C LEU A 23 28.90 0.46 13.73
N SER A 24 29.13 0.54 15.04
CA SER A 24 28.37 1.42 15.95
C SER A 24 29.10 2.71 16.32
N ASP A 25 30.38 2.86 15.96
CA ASP A 25 31.22 3.99 16.39
C ASP A 25 31.35 5.13 15.35
N ASP A 26 30.64 5.06 14.21
CA ASP A 26 30.53 6.19 13.27
C ASP A 26 29.23 6.98 13.49
N GLU A 27 29.08 7.57 14.68
CA GLU A 27 28.19 8.71 14.89
C GLU A 27 28.99 9.84 15.58
N ALA A 28 29.40 10.82 14.77
CA ALA A 28 30.11 11.99 15.24
C ALA A 28 29.25 12.79 16.25
N PRO A 29 29.86 13.39 17.29
CA PRO A 29 29.13 14.11 18.31
C PRO A 29 28.63 15.44 17.72
N ILE A 30 27.31 15.63 17.69
CA ILE A 30 26.72 16.96 17.57
C ILE A 30 26.77 17.57 18.97
N LEU A 31 27.56 18.64 19.10
CA LEU A 31 27.78 19.42 20.31
C LEU A 31 26.44 19.97 20.85
N GLU A 32 26.18 19.70 22.12
CA GLU A 32 25.26 20.47 22.94
C GLU A 32 25.91 21.83 23.25
N GLU A 33 25.35 22.92 22.71
CA GLU A 33 25.58 24.27 23.21
C GLU A 33 24.29 24.81 23.82
N ASP A 34 24.35 24.91 25.15
CA ASP A 34 23.73 25.83 26.09
C ASP A 34 22.38 26.52 25.77
N GLU A 35 21.49 26.32 26.75
CA GLU A 35 20.31 27.11 27.04
C GLU A 35 20.61 28.61 27.15
N ALA A 36 19.97 29.41 26.28
CA ALA A 36 19.73 30.82 26.53
C ALA A 36 18.28 31.20 26.18
N LYS A 37 17.60 31.67 27.23
CA LYS A 37 16.27 32.27 27.31
C LYS A 37 15.88 33.17 26.13
N THR A 38 14.58 33.13 25.80
CA THR A 38 13.63 34.22 25.45
C THR A 38 12.65 33.65 24.43
N GLY A 39 11.33 33.75 24.52
CA GLY A 39 10.43 34.46 25.42
C GLY A 39 9.01 34.11 24.98
N ASP A 40 8.03 34.43 25.82
CA ASP A 40 6.60 34.37 25.51
C ASP A 40 6.31 35.00 24.15
N ILE A 41 5.77 34.22 23.21
CA ILE A 41 5.01 34.72 22.07
C ILE A 41 3.72 33.90 22.03
N GLU A 42 2.74 34.51 22.68
CA GLU A 42 1.30 34.52 22.46
C GLU A 42 0.77 33.59 21.36
N GLU A 43 -0.20 32.77 21.79
CA GLU A 43 -1.29 32.26 20.96
C GLU A 43 -1.88 33.39 20.11
N ASP A 44 -1.71 33.31 18.79
CA ASP A 44 -2.65 33.89 17.84
C ASP A 44 -2.48 33.21 16.48
N GLY A 45 -3.49 32.41 16.14
CA GLY A 45 -3.53 31.65 14.91
C GLY A 45 -4.74 30.72 14.79
N ASP A 46 -5.84 31.07 15.47
CA ASP A 46 -7.18 30.58 15.15
C ASP A 46 -7.52 30.99 13.71
N ALA A 47 -7.19 30.11 12.76
CA ALA A 47 -7.76 30.13 11.43
C ALA A 47 -8.93 29.13 11.40
N ASP A 48 -10.04 29.54 12.02
CA ASP A 48 -11.42 29.13 11.71
C ASP A 48 -11.61 27.68 11.24
N MET A 49 -11.28 26.71 12.09
CA MET A 49 -12.05 25.46 12.16
C MET A 49 -13.38 25.79 12.84
N VAL A 50 -14.26 26.48 12.12
CA VAL A 50 -15.61 26.76 12.57
C VAL A 50 -16.28 25.42 12.88
N ASP A 51 -16.71 25.24 14.13
CA ASP A 51 -17.53 24.12 14.58
C ASP A 51 -18.63 23.82 13.54
N LEU A 52 -18.43 22.73 12.81
CA LEU A 52 -19.24 22.30 11.65
C LEU A 52 -20.66 21.85 12.03
N GLU A 53 -21.01 21.89 13.32
CA GLU A 53 -22.28 21.42 13.87
C GLU A 53 -23.34 22.53 13.99
N ALA A 54 -22.99 23.81 13.83
CA ALA A 54 -23.89 24.95 14.10
C ALA A 54 -24.28 25.80 12.88
N LEU A 55 -23.89 25.42 11.66
CA LEU A 55 -24.40 26.05 10.44
C LEU A 55 -25.67 25.34 10.00
N ASN A 56 -26.70 26.12 9.67
CA ASN A 56 -28.00 25.65 9.21
C ASN A 56 -27.83 24.84 7.90
N TYR A 57 -27.57 23.54 8.04
CA TYR A 57 -27.08 22.61 7.01
C TYR A 57 -28.15 22.26 5.95
N ASP A 58 -29.30 22.94 5.98
CA ASP A 58 -30.45 22.67 5.13
C ASP A 58 -30.44 23.43 3.81
N ASP A 59 -29.67 24.52 3.71
CA ASP A 59 -29.60 25.34 2.51
C ASP A 59 -28.31 25.09 1.76
N LEU A 60 -28.47 24.53 0.57
CA LEU A 60 -27.37 24.17 -0.33
C LEU A 60 -26.51 25.37 -0.76
N ASP A 61 -27.09 26.55 -0.74
CA ASP A 61 -26.43 27.83 -1.02
C ASP A 61 -25.43 28.25 0.06
N SER A 62 -25.53 27.71 1.27
CA SER A 62 -24.52 27.87 2.33
C SER A 62 -23.34 26.91 2.14
N VAL A 63 -23.60 25.76 1.52
CA VAL A 63 -22.67 24.64 1.34
C VAL A 63 -21.84 24.81 0.05
N SER A 64 -22.45 25.34 -1.01
CA SER A 64 -21.81 25.60 -2.31
C SER A 64 -21.60 27.10 -2.53
N LYS A 65 -20.36 27.56 -2.34
CA LYS A 65 -19.98 28.99 -2.40
C LYS A 65 -19.15 29.34 -3.64
N LEU A 66 -18.50 28.37 -4.28
CA LEU A 66 -17.49 28.64 -5.31
C LEU A 66 -18.11 29.29 -6.54
N GLN A 67 -19.24 28.75 -7.03
CA GLN A 67 -19.92 29.25 -8.24
C GLN A 67 -20.41 30.70 -8.08
N LYS A 68 -20.67 31.15 -6.84
CA LYS A 68 -21.09 32.52 -6.53
C LYS A 68 -19.92 33.49 -6.46
N THR A 69 -18.70 32.99 -6.37
CA THR A 69 -17.50 33.81 -6.19
C THR A 69 -17.13 34.50 -7.51
N GLN A 70 -16.85 35.81 -7.46
CA GLN A 70 -16.44 36.57 -8.65
C GLN A 70 -15.21 35.95 -9.33
N ARG A 71 -14.22 35.53 -8.54
CA ARG A 71 -13.03 34.79 -8.99
C ARG A 71 -13.37 33.60 -9.91
N TYR A 72 -14.37 32.79 -9.55
CA TYR A 72 -14.75 31.62 -10.35
C TYR A 72 -15.31 32.05 -11.71
N ASN A 73 -16.22 33.03 -11.72
CA ASN A 73 -16.83 33.53 -12.94
C ASN A 73 -15.81 34.18 -13.87
N ASP A 74 -14.90 34.98 -13.32
CA ASP A 74 -13.85 35.66 -14.09
C ASP A 74 -12.90 34.65 -14.75
N ILE A 75 -12.43 33.65 -13.99
CA ILE A 75 -11.53 32.62 -14.52
C ILE A 75 -12.26 31.78 -15.57
N MET A 76 -13.48 31.33 -15.31
CA MET A 76 -14.25 30.52 -16.26
C MET A 76 -14.56 31.29 -17.55
N GLN A 77 -14.87 32.59 -17.48
CA GLN A 77 -15.04 33.42 -18.67
C GLN A 77 -13.75 33.57 -19.48
N LYS A 78 -12.60 33.77 -18.81
CA LYS A 78 -11.28 33.81 -19.46
C LYS A 78 -10.95 32.48 -20.13
N VAL A 79 -11.23 31.35 -19.47
CA VAL A 79 -11.03 30.01 -20.02
C VAL A 79 -11.92 29.77 -21.23
N GLU A 80 -13.21 30.10 -21.16
CA GLU A 80 -14.12 29.95 -22.29
C GLU A 80 -13.74 30.85 -23.46
N LYS A 81 -13.27 32.07 -23.20
CA LYS A 81 -12.74 32.97 -24.21
C LYS A 81 -11.49 32.36 -24.88
N ALA A 82 -10.54 31.87 -24.08
CA ALA A 82 -9.31 31.26 -24.59
C ALA A 82 -9.56 29.94 -25.35
N LEU A 83 -10.58 29.17 -24.97
CA LEU A 83 -11.01 27.98 -25.70
C LEU A 83 -11.66 28.35 -27.05
N LYS A 84 -12.41 29.46 -27.13
CA LYS A 84 -13.05 29.95 -28.36
C LYS A 84 -12.06 30.59 -29.34
N GLU A 85 -11.08 31.33 -28.82
CA GLU A 85 -10.05 32.00 -29.63
C GLU A 85 -9.10 31.03 -30.33
N GLY A 86 -9.07 29.76 -29.91
CA GLY A 86 -8.24 28.74 -30.54
C GLY A 86 -6.75 28.90 -30.24
N SER A 87 -5.98 27.85 -30.51
CA SER A 87 -4.55 27.75 -30.17
C SER A 87 -3.64 28.54 -31.13
N ASP A 88 -3.76 29.87 -31.18
CA ASP A 88 -2.81 30.71 -31.91
C ASP A 88 -1.55 30.96 -31.05
N ILE A 89 -0.78 29.90 -30.82
CA ILE A 89 0.55 30.00 -30.21
C ILE A 89 1.55 29.26 -31.08
N SER A 90 1.88 29.86 -32.21
CA SER A 90 2.98 29.42 -33.06
C SER A 90 4.26 30.23 -32.87
N GLY A 91 4.37 31.13 -31.86
CA GLY A 91 5.48 32.08 -31.90
C GLY A 91 5.90 32.86 -30.66
N LYS A 92 5.53 32.50 -29.43
CA LYS A 92 6.10 33.16 -28.24
C LYS A 92 7.14 32.27 -27.58
N GLY A 93 8.39 32.54 -27.93
CA GLY A 93 9.57 31.97 -27.31
C GLY A 93 9.78 32.56 -25.91
N MET A 94 10.17 31.66 -25.00
CA MET A 94 10.63 31.88 -23.62
C MET A 94 9.58 32.45 -22.64
N VAL A 95 9.28 31.63 -21.64
CA VAL A 95 8.36 31.92 -20.52
C VAL A 95 9.00 32.91 -19.56
N LEU A 96 8.36 34.07 -19.36
CA LEU A 96 8.51 34.85 -18.14
C LEU A 96 7.39 34.43 -17.17
N GLU A 97 7.67 34.37 -15.86
CA GLU A 97 6.62 34.11 -14.85
C GLU A 97 5.46 35.11 -14.91
N ASP A 98 5.72 36.26 -15.53
CA ASP A 98 4.79 37.36 -15.73
C ASP A 98 3.89 37.21 -16.98
N ASP A 99 4.03 36.14 -17.76
CA ASP A 99 3.15 35.92 -18.91
C ASP A 99 1.70 35.77 -18.42
N PRO A 100 0.75 36.58 -18.92
CA PRO A 100 -0.64 36.57 -18.44
C PRO A 100 -1.33 35.22 -18.69
N GLU A 101 -0.87 34.47 -19.69
CA GLU A 101 -1.37 33.13 -19.98
C GLU A 101 -0.91 32.10 -18.93
N TYR A 102 0.34 32.21 -18.46
CA TYR A 102 0.86 31.32 -17.42
C TYR A 102 0.16 31.55 -16.09
N GLN A 103 -0.09 32.83 -15.74
CA GLN A 103 -0.87 33.19 -14.56
C GLN A 103 -2.29 32.61 -14.63
N LEU A 104 -2.97 32.69 -15.79
CA LEU A 104 -4.28 32.08 -15.98
C LEU A 104 -4.25 30.57 -15.77
N ILE A 105 -3.21 29.87 -16.23
CA ILE A 105 -3.05 28.42 -16.02
C ILE A 105 -2.86 28.09 -14.54
N VAL A 106 -2.08 28.87 -13.81
CA VAL A 106 -1.89 28.67 -12.36
C VAL A 106 -3.22 28.89 -11.62
N GLU A 107 -3.95 29.96 -11.97
CA GLU A 107 -5.29 30.21 -11.45
C GLU A 107 -6.26 29.07 -11.77
N CYS A 108 -6.21 28.52 -12.99
CA CYS A 108 -7.01 27.36 -13.42
C CYS A 108 -6.71 26.11 -12.61
N ASN A 109 -5.43 25.83 -12.31
CA ASN A 109 -5.04 24.69 -11.48
C ASN A 109 -5.57 24.85 -10.05
N GLY A 110 -5.45 26.06 -9.46
CA GLY A 110 -6.04 26.35 -8.15
C GLY A 110 -7.55 26.16 -8.15
N LEU A 111 -8.24 26.71 -9.15
CA LEU A 111 -9.69 26.56 -9.31
C LEU A 111 -10.11 25.10 -9.53
N SER A 112 -9.30 24.28 -10.21
CA SER A 112 -9.57 22.85 -10.36
C SER A 112 -9.57 22.11 -9.01
N VAL A 113 -8.65 22.46 -8.10
CA VAL A 113 -8.60 21.89 -6.75
C VAL A 113 -9.80 22.39 -5.92
N ASP A 114 -10.13 23.67 -6.03
CA ASP A 114 -11.29 24.26 -5.36
C ASP A 114 -12.60 23.56 -5.81
N ILE A 115 -12.76 23.29 -7.11
CA ILE A 115 -13.91 22.54 -7.66
C ILE A 115 -13.94 21.11 -7.10
N GLU A 116 -12.80 20.41 -7.02
CA GLU A 116 -12.76 19.05 -6.46
C GLU A 116 -13.20 19.00 -5.01
N ASN A 117 -12.73 19.94 -4.20
CA ASN A 117 -13.12 20.06 -2.79
C ASN A 117 -14.61 20.35 -2.67
N GLU A 118 -15.16 21.25 -3.48
CA GLU A 118 -16.60 21.55 -3.45
C GLU A 118 -17.46 20.36 -3.92
N ILE A 119 -17.01 19.59 -4.92
CA ILE A 119 -17.70 18.34 -5.32
C ILE A 119 -17.78 17.35 -4.15
N ILE A 120 -16.73 17.25 -3.31
CA ILE A 120 -16.75 16.37 -2.13
C ILE A 120 -17.75 16.88 -1.09
N ILE A 121 -17.79 18.19 -0.84
CA ILE A 121 -18.73 18.81 0.10
C ILE A 121 -20.18 18.57 -0.37
N ILE A 122 -20.47 18.82 -1.65
CA ILE A 122 -21.80 18.59 -2.24
C ILE A 122 -22.15 17.10 -2.20
N HIS A 123 -21.20 16.20 -2.46
CA HIS A 123 -21.43 14.76 -2.36
C HIS A 123 -21.84 14.33 -0.95
N ASN A 124 -21.18 14.86 0.09
CA ASN A 124 -21.57 14.61 1.48
C ASN A 124 -23.00 15.13 1.75
N PHE A 125 -23.34 16.32 1.26
CA PHE A 125 -24.70 16.86 1.37
C PHE A 125 -25.75 15.97 0.70
N ILE A 126 -25.51 15.51 -0.54
CA ILE A 126 -26.41 14.59 -1.26
C ILE A 126 -26.55 13.29 -0.47
N ARG A 127 -25.44 12.74 0.01
CA ARG A 127 -25.42 11.50 0.79
C ARG A 127 -26.29 11.64 2.03
N ASP A 128 -26.09 12.68 2.82
CA ASP A 128 -26.76 12.83 4.11
C ASP A 128 -28.27 12.99 3.95
N LYS A 129 -28.73 13.71 2.91
CA LYS A 129 -30.14 13.84 2.56
C LYS A 129 -30.74 12.57 1.96
N TYR A 130 -30.00 11.87 1.09
CA TYR A 130 -30.50 10.67 0.41
C TYR A 130 -30.42 9.40 1.27
N ARG A 131 -29.67 9.44 2.38
CA ARG A 131 -29.52 8.34 3.34
C ARG A 131 -30.85 7.83 3.90
N THR A 132 -31.86 8.68 4.06
CA THR A 132 -33.19 8.26 4.56
C THR A 132 -33.94 7.39 3.55
N LYS A 133 -33.63 7.53 2.25
CA LYS A 133 -34.24 6.74 1.18
C LYS A 133 -33.43 5.50 0.84
N PHE A 134 -32.11 5.63 0.70
CA PHE A 134 -31.28 4.50 0.27
C PHE A 134 -29.91 4.56 0.99
N PRO A 135 -29.85 4.13 2.26
CA PRO A 135 -28.64 4.23 3.07
C PRO A 135 -27.48 3.39 2.53
N GLU A 136 -27.77 2.25 1.89
CA GLU A 136 -26.76 1.32 1.38
C GLU A 136 -26.05 1.85 0.13
N LEU A 137 -26.65 2.81 -0.59
CA LEU A 137 -26.11 3.32 -1.86
C LEU A 137 -24.70 3.91 -1.72
N GLU A 138 -24.39 4.53 -0.57
CA GLU A 138 -23.05 5.06 -0.27
C GLU A 138 -21.98 3.95 -0.33
N SER A 139 -22.29 2.79 0.27
CA SER A 139 -21.35 1.66 0.32
C SER A 139 -21.17 1.00 -1.05
N LEU A 140 -22.12 1.17 -1.96
CA LEU A 140 -22.11 0.58 -3.29
C LEU A 140 -21.34 1.46 -4.26
N VAL A 141 -21.68 2.75 -4.33
CA VAL A 141 -21.14 3.72 -5.30
C VAL A 141 -20.27 4.74 -4.59
N HIS A 142 -18.95 4.56 -4.70
CA HIS A 142 -17.96 5.38 -4.01
C HIS A 142 -17.57 6.67 -4.74
N HIS A 143 -17.83 6.75 -6.06
CA HIS A 143 -17.38 7.88 -6.87
C HIS A 143 -18.42 9.01 -6.79
N PRO A 144 -18.06 10.24 -6.34
CA PRO A 144 -19.01 11.33 -6.08
C PRO A 144 -19.94 11.66 -7.26
N ILE A 145 -19.36 11.77 -8.46
CA ILE A 145 -20.13 12.11 -9.67
C ILE A 145 -21.03 10.95 -10.12
N ASP A 146 -20.60 9.70 -9.94
CA ASP A 146 -21.42 8.55 -10.33
C ASP A 146 -22.58 8.41 -9.34
N TYR A 147 -22.32 8.64 -8.05
CA TYR A 147 -23.35 8.70 -7.01
C TYR A 147 -24.41 9.76 -7.32
N ALA A 148 -24.01 11.00 -7.65
CA ALA A 148 -24.95 12.06 -8.02
C ALA A 148 -25.80 11.70 -9.26
N ARG A 149 -25.22 11.08 -10.29
CA ARG A 149 -25.98 10.62 -11.48
C ARG A 149 -26.99 9.54 -11.14
N VAL A 150 -26.61 8.60 -10.29
CA VAL A 150 -27.47 7.49 -9.85
C VAL A 150 -28.61 8.01 -8.99
N VAL A 151 -28.33 8.88 -8.01
CA VAL A 151 -29.36 9.53 -7.18
C VAL A 151 -30.33 10.32 -8.06
N LYS A 152 -29.82 11.10 -9.02
CA LYS A 152 -30.67 11.86 -9.95
C LYS A 152 -31.56 10.96 -10.80
N LYS A 153 -31.05 9.83 -11.32
CA LYS A 153 -31.85 8.88 -12.12
C LYS A 153 -32.89 8.13 -11.29
N ILE A 154 -32.55 7.71 -10.07
CA ILE A 154 -33.45 6.97 -9.19
C ILE A 154 -34.54 7.88 -8.61
N GLY A 155 -34.19 9.12 -8.24
CA GLY A 155 -35.15 10.09 -7.69
C GLY A 155 -35.87 9.55 -6.45
N ASN A 156 -37.21 9.50 -6.49
CA ASN A 156 -38.04 8.95 -5.42
C ASN A 156 -38.68 7.59 -5.75
N GLU A 157 -38.31 6.97 -6.88
CA GLU A 157 -38.84 5.67 -7.28
C GLU A 157 -38.35 4.56 -6.34
N MET A 158 -39.25 3.65 -5.97
CA MET A 158 -38.94 2.49 -5.12
C MET A 158 -38.61 1.25 -5.95
N ASP A 159 -39.26 1.12 -7.12
CA ASP A 159 -39.03 0.01 -8.03
C ASP A 159 -37.90 0.35 -9.01
N LEU A 160 -36.69 -0.14 -8.72
CA LEU A 160 -35.52 0.10 -9.58
C LEU A 160 -35.61 -0.59 -10.96
N THR A 161 -36.56 -1.50 -11.17
CA THR A 161 -36.80 -2.11 -12.49
C THR A 161 -37.33 -1.11 -13.52
N LEU A 162 -37.94 -0.01 -13.07
CA LEU A 162 -38.45 1.06 -13.91
C LEU A 162 -37.35 2.06 -14.31
N VAL A 163 -36.22 2.05 -13.61
CA VAL A 163 -35.13 3.01 -13.78
C VAL A 163 -34.02 2.37 -14.57
N ASP A 164 -33.75 2.92 -15.75
CA ASP A 164 -32.62 2.47 -16.56
C ASP A 164 -31.29 3.04 -16.03
N LEU A 165 -30.51 2.18 -15.37
CA LEU A 165 -29.17 2.48 -14.86
C LEU A 165 -28.05 2.09 -15.84
N GLU A 166 -28.39 1.59 -17.03
CA GLU A 166 -27.41 1.23 -18.05
C GLU A 166 -26.60 2.47 -18.48
N GLY A 167 -25.32 2.24 -18.79
CA GLY A 167 -24.37 3.29 -19.17
C GLY A 167 -23.83 4.15 -18.01
N LEU A 168 -24.46 4.15 -16.83
CA LEU A 168 -23.92 4.85 -15.64
C LEU A 168 -22.97 3.98 -14.83
N LEU A 169 -23.36 2.73 -14.59
CA LEU A 169 -22.62 1.78 -13.76
C LEU A 169 -22.37 0.48 -14.53
N PRO A 170 -21.30 -0.27 -14.20
CA PRO A 170 -21.11 -1.63 -14.70
C PRO A 170 -22.27 -2.54 -14.28
N SER A 171 -22.65 -3.50 -15.14
CA SER A 171 -23.78 -4.41 -14.92
C SER A 171 -23.71 -5.17 -13.58
N ALA A 172 -22.49 -5.51 -13.12
CA ALA A 172 -22.30 -6.13 -11.82
C ALA A 172 -22.76 -5.25 -10.65
N ILE A 173 -22.46 -3.95 -10.70
CA ILE A 173 -22.90 -2.99 -9.67
C ILE A 173 -24.40 -2.75 -9.79
N ILE A 174 -24.95 -2.67 -11.01
CA ILE A 174 -26.40 -2.54 -11.23
C ILE A 174 -27.16 -3.69 -10.56
N MET A 175 -26.70 -4.94 -10.70
CA MET A 175 -27.33 -6.09 -10.03
C MET A 175 -27.26 -6.00 -8.50
N VAL A 176 -26.13 -5.56 -7.95
CA VAL A 176 -26.00 -5.41 -6.49
C VAL A 176 -26.91 -4.29 -5.99
N VAL A 177 -27.00 -3.17 -6.72
CA VAL A 177 -27.89 -2.05 -6.41
C VAL A 177 -29.36 -2.48 -6.49
N SER A 178 -29.76 -3.28 -7.48
CA SER A 178 -31.14 -3.77 -7.60
C SER A 178 -31.51 -4.75 -6.49
N VAL A 179 -30.65 -5.71 -6.18
CA VAL A 179 -30.88 -6.67 -5.08
C VAL A 179 -30.93 -5.96 -3.74
N THR A 180 -30.01 -5.04 -3.47
CA THR A 180 -30.01 -4.26 -2.23
C THR A 180 -31.26 -3.41 -2.14
N ALA A 181 -31.63 -2.69 -3.20
CA ALA A 181 -32.86 -1.90 -3.29
C ALA A 181 -34.13 -2.69 -2.95
N SER A 182 -34.28 -3.92 -3.46
CA SER A 182 -35.42 -4.78 -3.13
C SER A 182 -35.50 -5.15 -1.63
N THR A 183 -34.38 -5.10 -0.92
CA THR A 183 -34.29 -5.35 0.52
C THR A 183 -34.11 -4.09 1.37
N THR A 184 -34.16 -2.90 0.76
CA THR A 184 -33.92 -1.64 1.49
C THR A 184 -35.02 -1.37 2.51
N SER A 185 -34.61 -0.82 3.65
CA SER A 185 -35.51 -0.34 4.71
C SER A 185 -35.88 1.15 4.56
N GLY A 186 -35.47 1.76 3.44
CA GLY A 186 -35.60 3.18 3.21
C GLY A 186 -37.03 3.66 2.97
N LYS A 187 -37.25 4.96 3.16
CA LYS A 187 -38.56 5.60 3.00
C LYS A 187 -38.52 6.65 1.89
N ARG A 188 -39.68 6.89 1.29
CA ARG A 188 -39.89 7.96 0.33
C ARG A 188 -39.50 9.31 0.94
N LEU A 189 -38.74 10.12 0.21
CA LEU A 189 -38.36 11.47 0.61
C LEU A 189 -39.55 12.43 0.47
N PRO A 190 -39.67 13.45 1.35
CA PRO A 190 -40.58 14.56 1.11
C PRO A 190 -40.10 15.38 -0.11
N ASP A 191 -41.05 15.94 -0.86
CA ASP A 191 -40.76 16.58 -2.15
C ASP A 191 -39.81 17.78 -2.03
N ASP A 192 -39.87 18.53 -0.91
CA ASP A 192 -38.95 19.65 -0.65
C ASP A 192 -37.50 19.17 -0.53
N VAL A 193 -37.27 18.07 0.19
CA VAL A 193 -35.92 17.49 0.35
C VAL A 193 -35.48 16.87 -0.97
N LEU A 194 -36.38 16.21 -1.69
CA LEU A 194 -36.08 15.64 -3.00
C LEU A 194 -35.60 16.72 -3.98
N ASN A 195 -36.32 17.84 -4.08
CA ASN A 195 -35.93 18.95 -4.95
C ASN A 195 -34.56 19.53 -4.58
N LYS A 196 -34.29 19.71 -3.27
CA LYS A 196 -32.96 20.12 -2.79
C LYS A 196 -31.87 19.11 -3.16
N THR A 197 -32.14 17.80 -3.07
CA THR A 197 -31.17 16.77 -3.48
C THR A 197 -30.92 16.74 -4.97
N ILE A 198 -31.95 16.99 -5.80
CA ILE A 198 -31.81 17.02 -7.26
C ILE A 198 -31.04 18.27 -7.68
N ASP A 199 -31.31 19.44 -7.10
CA ASP A 199 -30.53 20.67 -7.33
C ASP A 199 -29.05 20.46 -6.95
N ALA A 200 -28.79 19.76 -5.83
CA ALA A 200 -27.44 19.39 -5.43
C ALA A 200 -26.73 18.52 -6.47
N CYS A 201 -27.43 17.50 -6.98
CA CYS A 201 -26.91 16.65 -8.04
C CYS A 201 -26.60 17.45 -9.32
N ASP A 202 -27.46 18.39 -9.69
CA ASP A 202 -27.27 19.23 -10.89
C ASP A 202 -26.08 20.16 -10.76
N ARG A 203 -25.87 20.76 -9.58
CA ARG A 203 -24.69 21.57 -9.31
C ARG A 203 -23.40 20.75 -9.32
N ALA A 204 -23.41 19.56 -8.73
CA ALA A 204 -22.25 18.65 -8.80
C ALA A 204 -21.89 18.28 -10.25
N LEU A 205 -22.91 18.04 -11.10
CA LEU A 205 -22.70 17.76 -12.52
C LEU A 205 -22.22 19.00 -13.29
N ALA A 206 -22.73 20.19 -12.98
CA ALA A 206 -22.26 21.44 -13.56
C ALA A 206 -20.78 21.70 -13.22
N LEU A 207 -20.37 21.44 -11.98
CA LEU A 207 -18.97 21.54 -11.54
C LEU A 207 -18.07 20.50 -12.24
N ASP A 208 -18.52 19.27 -12.45
CA ASP A 208 -17.78 18.26 -13.24
C ASP A 208 -17.57 18.72 -14.70
N LEU A 209 -18.58 19.34 -15.30
CA LEU A 209 -18.48 19.92 -16.65
C LEU A 209 -17.54 21.13 -16.67
N ALA A 210 -17.61 22.01 -15.69
CA ALA A 210 -16.69 23.15 -15.56
C ALA A 210 -15.24 22.69 -15.41
N LYS A 211 -15.00 21.69 -14.54
CA LYS A 211 -13.68 21.07 -14.37
C LYS A 211 -13.15 20.49 -15.67
N LYS A 212 -13.99 19.81 -16.46
CA LYS A 212 -13.59 19.30 -17.78
C LYS A 212 -13.15 20.42 -18.71
N LYS A 213 -13.89 21.52 -18.80
CA LYS A 213 -13.50 22.69 -19.61
C LYS A 213 -12.12 23.24 -19.18
N VAL A 214 -11.88 23.34 -17.87
CA VAL A 214 -10.58 23.79 -17.33
C VAL A 214 -9.46 22.82 -17.71
N LEU A 215 -9.69 21.51 -17.58
CA LEU A 215 -8.71 20.48 -17.97
C LEU A 215 -8.44 20.48 -19.48
N ASP A 216 -9.45 20.67 -20.32
CA ASP A 216 -9.31 20.75 -21.78
C ASP A 216 -8.48 21.98 -22.18
N PHE A 217 -8.69 23.12 -21.50
CA PHE A 217 -7.85 24.32 -21.68
C PHE A 217 -6.39 24.07 -21.30
N VAL A 218 -6.16 23.49 -20.13
CA VAL A 218 -4.82 23.15 -19.63
C VAL A 218 -4.14 22.12 -20.53
N GLU A 219 -4.89 21.16 -21.09
CA GLU A 219 -4.40 20.18 -22.05
C GLU A 219 -3.87 20.86 -23.31
N GLY A 220 -4.63 21.80 -23.89
CA GLY A 220 -4.22 22.55 -25.08
C GLY A 220 -2.94 23.37 -24.88
N ARG A 221 -2.61 23.73 -23.64
CA ARG A 221 -1.39 24.49 -23.28
C ARG A 221 -0.30 23.62 -22.64
N MET A 222 -0.50 22.31 -22.52
CA MET A 222 0.44 21.44 -21.82
C MET A 222 1.79 21.32 -22.53
N GLY A 223 1.81 21.39 -23.86
CA GLY A 223 3.05 21.40 -24.64
C GLY A 223 3.94 22.62 -24.35
N TYR A 224 3.36 23.71 -23.86
CA TYR A 224 4.07 24.91 -23.41
C TYR A 224 4.48 24.83 -21.94
N ILE A 225 3.60 24.32 -21.06
CA ILE A 225 3.80 24.30 -19.60
C ILE A 225 4.75 23.17 -19.16
N ALA A 226 4.51 21.95 -19.64
CA ALA A 226 5.21 20.74 -19.23
C ALA A 226 5.51 19.87 -20.46
N PRO A 227 6.45 20.32 -21.32
CA PRO A 227 6.79 19.61 -22.55
C PRO A 227 7.40 18.23 -22.27
N ASN A 228 8.20 18.06 -21.21
CA ASN A 228 8.85 16.79 -20.91
C ASN A 228 7.86 15.76 -20.35
N LEU A 229 6.98 16.17 -19.44
CA LEU A 229 5.92 15.30 -18.89
C LEU A 229 4.95 14.86 -19.99
N SER A 230 4.54 15.80 -20.86
CA SER A 230 3.66 15.52 -22.00
C SER A 230 4.28 14.52 -22.97
N ALA A 231 5.57 14.63 -23.24
CA ALA A 231 6.26 13.72 -24.15
C ALA A 231 6.22 12.27 -23.65
N ILE A 232 6.22 12.04 -22.33
CA ILE A 232 6.18 10.71 -21.71
C ILE A 232 4.76 10.14 -21.67
N VAL A 233 3.81 10.86 -21.07
CA VAL A 233 2.49 10.31 -20.71
C VAL A 233 1.38 10.76 -21.66
N GLY A 234 1.60 11.84 -22.43
CA GLY A 234 0.60 12.52 -23.25
C GLY A 234 -0.02 13.74 -22.54
N SER A 235 -0.51 14.70 -23.33
CA SER A 235 -1.09 15.96 -22.86
C SER A 235 -2.29 15.76 -21.94
N ALA A 236 -3.25 14.93 -22.33
CA ALA A 236 -4.45 14.64 -21.56
C ALA A 236 -4.15 14.07 -20.17
N VAL A 237 -3.21 13.12 -20.09
CA VAL A 237 -2.85 12.49 -18.82
C VAL A 237 -2.01 13.42 -17.97
N ALA A 238 -1.10 14.18 -18.58
CA ALA A 238 -0.33 15.22 -17.90
C ALA A 238 -1.24 16.29 -17.27
N ALA A 239 -2.28 16.74 -17.99
CA ALA A 239 -3.27 17.69 -17.47
C ALA A 239 -4.00 17.16 -16.25
N LYS A 240 -4.44 15.89 -16.28
CA LYS A 240 -5.11 15.25 -15.14
C LYS A 240 -4.17 15.08 -13.94
N LEU A 241 -2.92 14.69 -14.17
CA LEU A 241 -1.92 14.56 -13.10
C LEU A 241 -1.61 15.91 -12.47
N MET A 242 -1.45 16.96 -13.28
CA MET A 242 -1.19 18.31 -12.79
C MET A 242 -2.41 18.89 -12.06
N GLY A 243 -3.61 18.74 -12.60
CA GLY A 243 -4.86 19.22 -11.98
C GLY A 243 -5.10 18.58 -10.62
N THR A 244 -4.93 17.25 -10.50
CA THR A 244 -5.09 16.56 -9.20
C THR A 244 -3.94 16.78 -8.23
N ALA A 245 -2.74 17.07 -8.71
CA ALA A 245 -1.63 17.44 -7.84
C ALA A 245 -1.73 18.89 -7.33
N GLY A 246 -2.57 19.74 -7.95
CA GLY A 246 -2.65 21.17 -7.64
C GLY A 246 -1.58 22.02 -8.33
N GLY A 247 -1.07 21.57 -9.47
CA GLY A 247 -0.09 22.28 -10.29
C GLY A 247 1.25 21.56 -10.45
N LEU A 248 2.10 22.11 -11.33
CA LEU A 248 3.37 21.49 -11.71
C LEU A 248 4.37 21.42 -10.56
N PHE A 249 4.44 22.48 -9.74
CA PHE A 249 5.36 22.55 -8.60
C PHE A 249 4.99 21.54 -7.51
N ALA A 250 3.69 21.39 -7.22
CA ALA A 250 3.20 20.38 -6.29
C ALA A 250 3.50 18.97 -6.80
N LEU A 251 3.27 18.70 -8.09
CA LEU A 251 3.58 17.42 -8.73
C LEU A 251 5.08 17.10 -8.67
N ALA A 252 5.97 18.09 -8.82
CA ALA A 252 7.42 17.90 -8.74
C ALA A 252 7.90 17.51 -7.33
N LYS A 253 7.25 18.04 -6.28
CA LYS A 253 7.51 17.67 -4.87
C LYS A 253 7.01 16.27 -4.52
N MET A 254 5.97 15.78 -5.20
CA MET A 254 5.42 14.45 -4.91
C MET A 254 6.43 13.32 -5.21
N PRO A 255 6.51 12.29 -4.34
CA PRO A 255 7.30 11.10 -4.62
C PRO A 255 6.63 10.24 -5.70
N ALA A 256 7.44 9.43 -6.41
CA ALA A 256 6.97 8.60 -7.51
C ALA A 256 5.87 7.59 -7.12
N CYS A 257 5.90 7.08 -5.89
CA CYS A 257 4.86 6.18 -5.38
C CYS A 257 3.48 6.85 -5.26
N ASN A 258 3.42 8.14 -4.90
CA ASN A 258 2.18 8.88 -4.81
C ASN A 258 1.66 9.23 -6.21
N VAL A 259 2.55 9.64 -7.12
CA VAL A 259 2.19 9.92 -8.52
C VAL A 259 1.63 8.69 -9.23
N GLN A 260 2.09 7.49 -8.87
CA GLN A 260 1.54 6.23 -9.36
C GLN A 260 0.03 6.06 -9.04
N LEU A 261 -0.40 6.59 -7.90
CA LEU A 261 -1.74 6.44 -7.35
C LEU A 261 -2.67 7.61 -7.67
N LEU A 262 -2.18 8.68 -8.30
CA LEU A 262 -3.00 9.85 -8.64
C LEU A 262 -4.13 9.49 -9.60
N GLY A 263 -5.37 9.72 -9.19
CA GLY A 263 -6.57 9.35 -9.95
C GLY A 263 -7.02 7.90 -9.76
N ALA A 264 -6.40 7.15 -8.84
CA ALA A 264 -6.84 5.78 -8.54
C ALA A 264 -8.22 5.81 -7.87
N LYS A 265 -9.23 5.29 -8.56
CA LYS A 265 -10.58 5.14 -7.99
C LYS A 265 -10.57 4.04 -6.92
N ARG A 266 -11.29 4.27 -5.81
CA ARG A 266 -11.60 3.20 -4.85
C ARG A 266 -12.51 2.20 -5.55
N LYS A 267 -12.03 0.96 -5.74
CA LYS A 267 -12.83 -0.11 -6.32
C LYS A 267 -13.60 -0.80 -5.20
N ASN A 268 -14.92 -0.92 -5.38
CA ASN A 268 -15.72 -1.79 -4.55
C ASN A 268 -15.43 -3.24 -4.94
N LEU A 269 -15.20 -4.12 -3.96
CA LEU A 269 -15.05 -5.57 -4.18
C LEU A 269 -16.42 -6.25 -4.35
N ALA A 270 -17.44 -5.48 -4.72
CA ALA A 270 -18.78 -5.98 -5.05
C ALA A 270 -18.71 -6.88 -6.29
N GLY A 271 -18.43 -8.16 -6.06
CA GLY A 271 -18.23 -9.20 -7.06
C GLY A 271 -17.20 -10.22 -6.59
N PHE A 272 -17.52 -11.51 -6.73
CA PHE A 272 -16.70 -12.67 -6.29
C PHE A 272 -15.29 -12.79 -6.94
N SER A 273 -14.79 -11.76 -7.61
CA SER A 273 -13.58 -11.84 -8.45
C SER A 273 -12.34 -11.29 -7.74
N THR A 274 -11.48 -12.20 -7.28
CA THR A 274 -10.10 -11.87 -6.85
C THR A 274 -9.16 -11.59 -8.03
N ALA A 275 -9.50 -12.07 -9.23
CA ALA A 275 -8.66 -12.01 -10.42
C ALA A 275 -8.63 -10.61 -11.11
N THR A 276 -9.69 -9.82 -10.95
CA THR A 276 -9.83 -8.49 -11.61
C THR A 276 -9.41 -7.33 -10.71
N SER A 277 -8.84 -7.61 -9.54
CA SER A 277 -8.17 -6.59 -8.72
C SER A 277 -6.86 -6.20 -9.39
N GLN A 278 -6.95 -5.56 -10.56
CA GLN A 278 -5.83 -4.83 -11.13
C GLN A 278 -5.40 -3.83 -10.07
N PHE A 279 -4.11 -3.85 -9.76
CA PHE A 279 -3.45 -2.94 -8.84
C PHE A 279 -3.96 -1.52 -9.03
N ARG A 280 -4.07 -0.74 -7.95
CA ARG A 280 -4.52 0.65 -7.98
C ARG A 280 -3.62 1.46 -8.92
N VAL A 281 -3.99 1.55 -10.18
CA VAL A 281 -3.36 2.44 -11.15
C VAL A 281 -4.32 3.60 -11.35
N GLY A 282 -3.78 4.80 -11.24
CA GLY A 282 -4.53 6.02 -11.47
C GLY A 282 -4.50 6.45 -12.94
N TYR A 283 -4.36 7.74 -13.20
CA TYR A 283 -4.40 8.28 -14.57
C TYR A 283 -3.30 7.74 -15.50
N LEU A 284 -2.18 7.27 -14.94
CA LEU A 284 -1.11 6.61 -15.70
C LEU A 284 -1.58 5.35 -16.44
N GLU A 285 -2.71 4.74 -16.06
CA GLU A 285 -3.33 3.66 -16.82
C GLU A 285 -3.76 4.11 -18.21
N GLN A 286 -4.21 5.36 -18.35
CA GLN A 286 -4.71 5.91 -19.61
C GLN A 286 -3.57 6.23 -20.60
N ALA A 287 -2.32 6.18 -20.15
CA ALA A 287 -1.17 6.45 -21.00
C ALA A 287 -1.00 5.35 -22.08
N GLU A 288 -0.70 5.78 -23.29
CA GLU A 288 -0.49 4.89 -24.45
C GLU A 288 0.57 3.81 -24.17
N ILE A 289 1.69 4.20 -23.53
CA ILE A 289 2.78 3.28 -23.16
C ILE A 289 2.32 2.20 -22.19
N PHE A 290 1.42 2.53 -21.26
CA PHE A 290 0.90 1.55 -20.32
C PHE A 290 -0.05 0.57 -21.01
N GLN A 291 -0.95 1.07 -21.87
CA GLN A 291 -1.93 0.24 -22.57
C GLN A 291 -1.26 -0.73 -23.56
N SER A 292 -0.19 -0.31 -24.23
CA SER A 292 0.59 -1.18 -25.12
C SER A 292 1.38 -2.28 -24.40
N THR A 293 1.59 -2.16 -23.08
CA THR A 293 2.32 -3.19 -22.32
C THR A 293 1.47 -4.42 -22.01
N PRO A 294 2.06 -5.63 -22.06
CA PRO A 294 1.35 -6.86 -21.73
C PRO A 294 0.94 -6.89 -20.25
N PRO A 295 -0.22 -7.50 -19.90
CA PRO A 295 -0.80 -7.42 -18.56
C PRO A 295 0.13 -7.87 -17.42
N SER A 296 0.99 -8.86 -17.67
CA SER A 296 1.95 -9.38 -16.70
C SER A 296 3.01 -8.36 -16.28
N LEU A 297 3.33 -7.40 -17.16
CA LEU A 297 4.37 -6.39 -16.94
C LEU A 297 3.80 -5.02 -16.53
N ARG A 298 2.49 -4.80 -16.67
CA ARG A 298 1.81 -3.52 -16.41
C ARG A 298 2.16 -2.92 -15.05
N THR A 299 2.17 -3.72 -13.98
CA THR A 299 2.52 -3.20 -12.63
C THR A 299 3.94 -2.67 -12.56
N ARG A 300 4.89 -3.34 -13.22
CA ARG A 300 6.30 -2.91 -13.26
C ARG A 300 6.47 -1.70 -14.17
N ALA A 301 5.78 -1.68 -15.31
CA ALA A 301 5.76 -0.56 -16.25
C ALA A 301 5.17 0.70 -15.61
N CYS A 302 4.07 0.59 -14.85
CA CYS A 302 3.45 1.70 -14.14
C CYS A 302 4.40 2.35 -13.13
N ARG A 303 5.13 1.55 -12.33
CA ARG A 303 6.15 2.07 -11.40
C ARG A 303 7.26 2.82 -12.13
N LEU A 304 7.73 2.27 -13.25
CA LEU A 304 8.76 2.90 -14.09
C LEU A 304 8.24 4.21 -14.70
N LEU A 305 7.04 4.19 -15.25
CA LEU A 305 6.37 5.35 -15.85
C LEU A 305 6.18 6.46 -14.81
N ALA A 306 5.66 6.15 -13.62
CA ALA A 306 5.51 7.09 -12.52
C ALA A 306 6.85 7.71 -12.12
N SER A 307 7.89 6.89 -11.98
CA SER A 307 9.23 7.35 -11.59
C SER A 307 9.88 8.26 -12.64
N LYS A 308 9.68 7.99 -13.93
CA LYS A 308 10.21 8.84 -14.99
C LYS A 308 9.36 10.09 -15.21
N SER A 309 8.05 9.99 -15.00
CA SER A 309 7.13 11.14 -15.03
C SER A 309 7.42 12.13 -13.91
N THR A 310 7.74 11.68 -12.70
CA THR A 310 8.16 12.59 -11.61
C THR A 310 9.49 13.29 -11.91
N LEU A 311 10.45 12.58 -12.51
CA LEU A 311 11.69 13.23 -12.96
C LEU A 311 11.43 14.28 -14.03
N ALA A 312 10.59 13.96 -15.02
CA ALA A 312 10.20 14.93 -16.06
C ALA A 312 9.46 16.14 -15.47
N ALA A 313 8.53 15.92 -14.53
CA ALA A 313 7.83 17.00 -13.84
C ALA A 313 8.79 17.93 -13.06
N ARG A 314 9.85 17.38 -12.45
CA ARG A 314 10.89 18.19 -11.77
C ARG A 314 11.74 19.00 -12.75
N VAL A 315 12.07 18.43 -13.91
CA VAL A 315 12.77 19.16 -14.98
C VAL A 315 11.89 20.28 -15.54
N ASP A 316 10.60 20.01 -15.78
CA ASP A 316 9.64 21.00 -16.24
C ASP A 316 9.43 22.11 -15.19
N SER A 317 9.35 21.76 -13.90
CA SER A 317 9.21 22.74 -12.80
C SER A 317 10.42 23.67 -12.67
N THR A 318 11.61 23.22 -13.06
CA THR A 318 12.84 24.04 -13.07
C THR A 318 13.11 24.67 -14.44
N ARG A 319 12.21 24.44 -15.41
CA ARG A 319 12.30 24.92 -16.81
C ARG A 319 13.61 24.54 -17.52
N GLY A 320 14.17 23.37 -17.20
CA GLY A 320 15.47 22.95 -17.72
C GLY A 320 15.49 22.75 -19.25
N ASP A 321 14.42 22.20 -19.83
CA ASP A 321 14.36 21.78 -21.23
C ASP A 321 13.03 22.17 -21.90
N PRO A 322 12.93 23.34 -22.57
CA PRO A 322 11.70 23.80 -23.22
C PRO A 322 11.37 23.03 -24.52
N THR A 323 12.33 22.31 -25.09
CA THR A 323 12.15 21.56 -26.36
C THR A 323 11.51 20.18 -26.16
N GLY A 324 11.39 19.70 -24.92
CA GLY A 324 10.89 18.37 -24.61
C GLY A 324 11.86 17.22 -24.91
N LYS A 325 13.14 17.52 -25.22
CA LYS A 325 14.15 16.51 -25.58
C LYS A 325 14.41 15.52 -24.45
N ASN A 326 14.56 16.00 -23.21
CA ASN A 326 14.70 15.14 -22.04
C ASN A 326 13.50 14.18 -21.88
N GLY A 327 12.27 14.68 -22.06
CA GLY A 327 11.06 13.85 -22.02
C GLY A 327 11.05 12.74 -23.07
N ARG A 328 11.47 13.03 -24.30
CA ARG A 328 11.59 12.03 -25.38
C ARG A 328 12.65 10.98 -25.06
N ASN A 329 13.83 11.38 -24.57
CA ASN A 329 14.88 10.46 -24.14
C ASN A 329 14.38 9.53 -23.02
N LEU A 330 13.67 10.09 -22.03
CA LEU A 330 13.07 9.31 -20.95
C LEU A 330 12.00 8.34 -21.47
N ARG A 331 11.18 8.75 -22.44
CA ARG A 331 10.21 7.86 -23.10
C ARG A 331 10.90 6.70 -23.82
N GLU A 332 12.00 6.95 -24.52
CA GLU A 332 12.81 5.90 -25.15
C GLU A 332 13.44 4.96 -24.13
N GLU A 333 13.92 5.46 -22.99
CA GLU A 333 14.42 4.59 -21.93
C GLU A 333 13.33 3.68 -21.36
N ILE A 334 12.10 4.19 -21.25
CA ILE A 334 10.94 3.41 -20.78
C ILE A 334 10.62 2.31 -21.79
N SER A 335 10.52 2.64 -23.08
CA SER A 335 10.22 1.65 -24.12
C SER A 335 11.30 0.57 -24.20
N LYS A 336 12.59 0.95 -24.21
CA LYS A 336 13.72 -0.01 -24.20
C LYS A 336 13.69 -0.94 -22.98
N LYS A 337 13.34 -0.43 -21.80
CA LYS A 337 13.22 -1.27 -20.59
C LYS A 337 12.04 -2.25 -20.67
N ILE A 338 10.91 -1.80 -21.21
CA ILE A 338 9.71 -2.64 -21.39
C ILE A 338 10.01 -3.75 -22.41
N GLU A 339 10.65 -3.40 -23.53
CA GLU A 339 11.07 -4.35 -24.57
C GLU A 339 12.02 -5.40 -24.00
N LYS A 340 13.05 -4.97 -23.26
CA LYS A 340 13.98 -5.87 -22.55
C LYS A 340 13.30 -6.80 -21.54
N TRP A 341 12.17 -6.42 -20.95
CA TRP A 341 11.41 -7.31 -20.05
C TRP A 341 10.55 -8.32 -20.80
N GLN A 342 10.22 -8.06 -22.06
CA GLN A 342 9.52 -9.00 -22.92
C GLN A 342 10.46 -10.05 -23.50
N GLU A 343 11.76 -9.73 -23.62
CA GLU A 343 12.78 -10.71 -24.00
C GLU A 343 12.80 -11.89 -23.01
N PRO A 344 12.59 -13.14 -23.49
CA PRO A 344 12.70 -14.31 -22.64
C PRO A 344 14.16 -14.48 -22.19
N PRO A 345 14.41 -14.97 -20.96
CA PRO A 345 15.76 -15.27 -20.54
C PRO A 345 16.36 -16.34 -21.47
N PRO A 346 17.67 -16.27 -21.77
CA PRO A 346 18.32 -17.28 -22.61
C PRO A 346 18.11 -18.68 -22.00
N ALA A 347 17.90 -19.65 -22.87
CA ALA A 347 17.67 -21.03 -22.45
C ALA A 347 18.83 -21.50 -21.56
N LYS A 348 18.49 -22.00 -20.36
CA LYS A 348 19.48 -22.56 -19.46
C LYS A 348 20.02 -23.84 -20.09
N GLN A 349 21.30 -23.84 -20.43
CA GLN A 349 21.97 -25.06 -20.87
C GLN A 349 21.94 -26.10 -19.72
N PRO A 350 21.76 -27.39 -20.02
CA PRO A 350 21.79 -28.43 -19.00
C PRO A 350 23.14 -28.38 -18.30
N LYS A 351 23.13 -28.09 -16.98
CA LYS A 351 24.35 -28.12 -16.19
C LYS A 351 24.80 -29.57 -16.08
N PRO A 352 26.03 -29.93 -16.51
CA PRO A 352 26.52 -31.28 -16.34
C PRO A 352 26.55 -31.62 -14.86
N LEU A 353 26.23 -32.86 -14.54
CA LEU A 353 26.39 -33.36 -13.18
C LEU A 353 27.87 -33.25 -12.78
N PRO A 354 28.17 -32.96 -11.50
CA PRO A 354 29.53 -33.10 -11.01
C PRO A 354 30.04 -34.51 -11.29
N VAL A 355 31.31 -34.62 -11.70
CA VAL A 355 31.95 -35.92 -11.90
C VAL A 355 31.77 -36.74 -10.62
N PRO A 356 31.32 -38.01 -10.70
CA PRO A 356 31.24 -38.89 -9.54
C PRO A 356 32.63 -39.11 -8.95
N ASP A 357 32.95 -38.33 -7.92
CA ASP A 357 34.21 -38.45 -7.22
C ASP A 357 34.06 -39.41 -6.03
N SER A 358 34.99 -40.35 -5.91
CA SER A 358 35.04 -41.32 -4.80
C SER A 358 35.88 -40.80 -3.62
N GLU A 359 36.36 -39.56 -3.70
CA GLU A 359 37.15 -38.93 -2.65
C GLU A 359 36.49 -39.03 -1.25
N PRO A 360 37.26 -39.45 -0.23
CA PRO A 360 36.75 -39.56 1.13
C PRO A 360 36.37 -38.17 1.67
N LYS A 361 35.11 -38.03 2.11
CA LYS A 361 34.61 -36.78 2.69
C LYS A 361 35.44 -36.36 3.91
N LYS A 362 35.85 -35.09 3.96
CA LYS A 362 36.54 -34.50 5.12
C LYS A 362 35.72 -34.67 6.39
N LYS A 363 36.27 -35.41 7.37
CA LYS A 363 35.63 -35.61 8.69
C LYS A 363 35.80 -34.35 9.52
N ARG A 364 34.68 -33.72 9.87
CA ARG A 364 34.64 -32.57 10.79
C ARG A 364 33.89 -32.94 12.07
N GLY A 365 34.28 -32.35 13.19
CA GLY A 365 33.59 -32.44 14.49
C GLY A 365 32.76 -31.19 14.77
N GLY A 366 32.22 -31.08 15.99
CA GLY A 366 31.60 -29.86 16.51
C GLY A 366 30.07 -29.90 16.66
N ARG A 367 29.55 -29.06 17.56
CA ARG A 367 28.12 -29.01 17.95
C ARG A 367 27.20 -28.73 16.75
N ARG A 368 27.57 -27.79 15.88
CA ARG A 368 26.78 -27.42 14.68
C ARG A 368 26.70 -28.57 13.68
N LEU A 369 27.83 -29.24 13.41
CA LEU A 369 27.86 -30.36 12.49
C LEU A 369 27.16 -31.60 13.06
N ARG A 370 27.32 -31.87 14.36
CA ARG A 370 26.59 -32.93 15.06
C ARG A 370 25.08 -32.71 14.96
N LYS A 371 24.60 -31.49 15.21
CA LYS A 371 23.18 -31.09 15.04
C LYS A 371 22.70 -31.18 13.58
N MET A 372 23.58 -30.95 12.59
CA MET A 372 23.24 -31.15 11.17
C MET A 372 23.14 -32.63 10.82
N LYS A 373 24.08 -33.45 11.28
CA LYS A 373 24.07 -34.90 11.10
C LYS A 373 22.84 -35.53 11.77
N GLU A 374 22.53 -35.12 13.01
CA GLU A 374 21.34 -35.56 13.74
C GLU A 374 20.03 -35.26 13.00
N ARG A 375 19.95 -34.20 12.18
CA ARG A 375 18.76 -33.88 11.38
C ARG A 375 18.50 -34.85 10.23
N TYR A 376 19.55 -35.44 9.66
CA TYR A 376 19.46 -36.36 8.52
C TYR A 376 19.76 -37.81 8.88
N ALA A 377 20.33 -38.06 10.05
CA ALA A 377 20.65 -39.39 10.54
C ALA A 377 19.38 -40.13 10.93
N VAL A 378 19.37 -41.44 10.65
CA VAL A 378 18.33 -42.34 11.13
C VAL A 378 18.32 -42.30 12.66
N THR A 379 17.14 -42.08 13.24
CA THR A 379 16.97 -42.01 14.69
C THR A 379 17.24 -43.36 15.32
N ASP A 380 17.64 -43.37 16.59
CA ASP A 380 17.88 -44.64 17.30
C ASP A 380 16.60 -45.48 17.40
N MET A 381 15.43 -44.85 17.48
CA MET A 381 14.13 -45.53 17.38
C MET A 381 13.95 -46.22 16.02
N ARG A 382 14.27 -45.55 14.92
CA ARG A 382 14.16 -46.16 13.58
C ARG A 382 15.25 -47.22 13.36
N LYS A 383 16.43 -47.08 13.97
CA LYS A 383 17.44 -48.15 13.98
C LYS A 383 16.96 -49.40 14.72
N LEU A 384 16.23 -49.25 15.84
CA LEU A 384 15.64 -50.38 16.56
C LEU A 384 14.46 -51.00 15.80
N ALA A 385 13.63 -50.18 15.16
CA ALA A 385 12.57 -50.67 14.27
C ALA A 385 13.14 -51.42 13.06
N ASN A 386 14.29 -51.00 12.53
CA ASN A 386 14.96 -51.69 11.42
C ASN A 386 15.72 -52.96 11.85
N ARG A 387 15.77 -53.29 13.14
CA ARG A 387 16.38 -54.53 13.64
C ARG A 387 15.28 -55.57 13.84
N MET A 388 15.51 -56.78 13.36
CA MET A 388 14.61 -57.91 13.52
C MET A 388 15.24 -58.94 14.45
N GLN A 389 14.46 -59.53 15.35
CA GLN A 389 14.93 -60.66 16.14
C GLN A 389 14.76 -61.93 15.33
N PHE A 390 15.82 -62.72 15.27
CA PHE A 390 15.78 -63.99 14.57
C PHE A 390 14.89 -65.00 15.31
N GLY A 391 14.00 -65.67 14.59
CA GLY A 391 13.16 -66.75 15.11
C GLY A 391 11.90 -66.32 15.88
N ILE A 392 11.61 -65.02 15.98
CA ILE A 392 10.39 -64.50 16.60
C ILE A 392 9.62 -63.67 15.56
N PRO A 393 8.32 -63.93 15.33
CA PRO A 393 7.52 -63.14 14.40
C PRO A 393 7.42 -61.69 14.86
N GLU A 394 7.48 -60.77 13.91
CA GLU A 394 7.47 -59.33 14.18
C GLU A 394 6.05 -58.83 14.47
N GLU A 395 5.92 -57.94 15.46
CA GLU A 395 4.67 -57.20 15.68
C GLU A 395 4.52 -56.10 14.63
N SER A 396 3.37 -56.03 13.99
CA SER A 396 3.04 -55.04 12.95
C SER A 396 1.87 -54.16 13.37
N SER A 397 1.78 -52.96 12.78
CA SER A 397 0.77 -51.96 13.15
C SER A 397 -0.68 -52.38 12.95
N LEU A 398 -0.99 -53.31 12.04
CA LEU A 398 -2.36 -53.79 11.79
C LEU A 398 -2.53 -55.29 12.11
N GLY A 399 -1.55 -55.93 12.75
CA GLY A 399 -1.57 -57.35 13.07
C GLY A 399 -1.24 -58.26 11.89
N ASP A 400 -0.79 -59.48 12.22
CA ASP A 400 -0.49 -60.61 11.32
C ASP A 400 0.21 -60.23 9.99
N GLY A 401 1.38 -59.59 10.10
CA GLY A 401 2.22 -59.23 8.94
C GLY A 401 1.64 -58.13 8.04
N LEU A 402 0.52 -57.51 8.40
CA LEU A 402 -0.07 -56.41 7.67
C LEU A 402 0.33 -55.06 8.29
N GLY A 403 0.94 -54.20 7.47
CA GLY A 403 1.34 -52.84 7.84
C GLY A 403 2.83 -52.70 8.18
N GLU A 404 3.17 -51.59 8.84
CA GLU A 404 4.55 -51.32 9.23
C GLU A 404 4.96 -52.22 10.41
N GLY A 405 6.05 -52.97 10.23
CA GLY A 405 6.69 -53.75 11.27
C GLY A 405 7.46 -52.86 12.26
N TYR A 406 7.36 -53.19 13.55
CA TYR A 406 8.02 -52.46 14.62
C TYR A 406 9.41 -53.00 14.99
N GLY A 407 9.87 -54.07 14.36
CA GLY A 407 11.13 -54.75 14.63
C GLY A 407 11.29 -55.08 16.11
N MET A 408 12.46 -54.75 16.65
CA MET A 408 12.76 -54.91 18.08
C MET A 408 11.98 -53.94 19.00
N LEU A 409 11.27 -52.94 18.46
CA LEU A 409 10.55 -51.95 19.27
C LEU A 409 9.23 -52.50 19.85
N GLY A 410 8.61 -53.50 19.20
CA GLY A 410 7.38 -54.16 19.66
C GLY A 410 7.60 -55.26 20.71
N GLN A 411 8.82 -55.78 20.83
CA GLN A 411 9.10 -57.03 21.56
C GLN A 411 9.01 -56.95 23.09
N ALA A 412 8.62 -55.81 23.66
CA ALA A 412 8.48 -55.62 25.10
C ALA A 412 7.25 -56.33 25.71
N GLY A 413 6.45 -57.05 24.91
CA GLY A 413 5.42 -58.00 25.36
C GLY A 413 4.27 -57.40 26.18
N SER A 414 4.19 -56.07 26.28
CA SER A 414 3.23 -55.36 27.14
C SER A 414 2.04 -54.76 26.37
N GLY A 415 1.96 -54.97 25.06
CA GLY A 415 0.94 -54.41 24.16
C GLY A 415 0.94 -52.88 24.06
N ARG A 416 1.85 -52.19 24.75
CA ARG A 416 2.02 -50.73 24.74
C ARG A 416 3.48 -50.40 24.44
N LEU A 417 3.71 -49.77 23.29
CA LEU A 417 5.01 -49.19 22.96
C LEU A 417 5.35 -48.05 23.95
N ARG A 418 6.20 -48.33 24.95
CA ARG A 418 6.78 -47.28 25.80
C ARG A 418 7.96 -46.65 25.09
N VAL A 419 7.67 -45.71 24.20
CA VAL A 419 8.70 -44.90 23.56
C VAL A 419 9.10 -43.78 24.51
N SER A 420 10.35 -43.77 24.97
CA SER A 420 10.90 -42.58 25.62
C SER A 420 11.00 -41.48 24.55
N VAL A 421 10.07 -40.53 24.56
CA VAL A 421 10.09 -39.40 23.63
C VAL A 421 11.26 -38.51 24.03
N ALA A 422 12.45 -38.81 23.53
CA ALA A 422 13.54 -37.84 23.55
C ALA A 422 13.06 -36.62 22.76
N GLN A 423 13.01 -35.46 23.44
CA GLN A 423 12.48 -34.18 22.97
C GLN A 423 12.56 -33.98 21.44
N SER A 424 11.45 -33.55 20.86
CA SER A 424 11.11 -33.36 19.43
C SER A 424 12.09 -32.48 18.62
N LYS A 425 13.36 -32.86 18.55
CA LYS A 425 14.42 -32.16 17.81
C LYS A 425 14.31 -32.33 16.28
N LEU A 426 13.43 -33.23 15.83
CA LEU A 426 13.21 -33.64 14.44
C LEU A 426 11.86 -33.19 13.86
N ALA A 427 11.08 -32.39 14.58
CA ALA A 427 9.88 -31.79 14.00
C ALA A 427 10.26 -31.07 12.69
N THR A 428 9.51 -31.34 11.62
CA THR A 428 9.73 -30.75 10.29
C THR A 428 9.64 -29.24 10.40
N LYS A 429 10.80 -28.58 10.46
CA LYS A 429 10.84 -27.13 10.51
C LYS A 429 10.40 -26.64 9.15
N SER A 430 9.31 -25.86 9.11
CA SER A 430 8.95 -25.11 7.92
C SER A 430 10.18 -24.33 7.43
N SER A 431 10.37 -24.33 6.10
CA SER A 431 11.49 -23.63 5.49
C SER A 431 11.49 -22.17 5.92
N LYS A 432 12.66 -21.53 6.03
CA LYS A 432 12.75 -20.12 6.43
C LYS A 432 11.84 -19.22 5.58
N LYS A 433 11.76 -19.48 4.27
CA LYS A 433 10.86 -18.78 3.32
C LYS A 433 9.39 -18.95 3.66
N PHE A 434 8.99 -20.12 4.15
CA PHE A 434 7.61 -20.39 4.57
C PHE A 434 7.31 -19.77 5.94
N LYS A 435 8.30 -19.75 6.85
CA LYS A 435 8.20 -19.07 8.14
C LYS A 435 8.09 -17.56 8.00
N GLU A 436 8.89 -16.94 7.13
CA GLU A 436 8.83 -15.49 6.84
C GLU A 436 7.46 -15.11 6.24
N LYS A 437 6.93 -15.92 5.30
CA LYS A 437 5.59 -15.72 4.76
C LYS A 437 4.49 -15.85 5.83
N HIS A 438 4.62 -16.81 6.75
CA HIS A 438 3.66 -16.96 7.84
C HIS A 438 3.77 -15.86 8.90
N PHE A 439 4.98 -15.38 9.21
CA PHE A 439 5.16 -14.26 10.13
C PHE A 439 4.53 -12.98 9.60
N GLY A 440 4.58 -12.77 8.27
CA GLY A 440 3.85 -11.69 7.61
C GLY A 440 2.32 -11.89 7.54
N SER A 441 1.80 -13.08 7.87
CA SER A 441 0.35 -13.37 7.85
C SER A 441 -0.27 -13.47 9.25
N SER A 442 0.50 -13.89 10.27
CA SER A 442 0.06 -13.84 11.68
C SER A 442 0.41 -12.51 12.36
N GLY A 443 1.36 -11.75 11.81
CA GLY A 443 1.73 -10.40 12.27
C GLY A 443 1.11 -9.26 11.45
N ALA A 444 0.38 -9.57 10.36
CA ALA A 444 -0.52 -8.61 9.73
C ALA A 444 -1.82 -8.57 10.53
N THR A 445 -1.72 -8.16 11.78
CA THR A 445 -2.87 -7.62 12.46
C THR A 445 -3.25 -6.37 11.66
N SER A 446 -4.48 -6.31 11.15
CA SER A 446 -4.99 -5.15 10.43
C SER A 446 -4.62 -3.88 11.21
N GLY A 447 -4.28 -2.76 10.58
CA GLY A 447 -3.98 -1.50 11.29
C GLY A 447 -5.12 -0.99 12.22
N LEU A 448 -6.25 -1.70 12.26
CA LEU A 448 -7.36 -1.55 13.19
C LEU A 448 -7.18 -2.27 14.54
N THR A 449 -6.25 -3.21 14.63
CA THR A 449 -6.01 -4.02 15.85
C THR A 449 -5.14 -3.31 16.89
N SER A 450 -4.40 -2.28 16.49
CA SER A 450 -3.56 -1.46 17.36
C SER A 450 -4.32 -0.30 18.04
N SER A 451 -5.65 -0.22 17.92
CA SER A 451 -6.39 0.98 18.30
C SER A 451 -7.54 0.80 19.31
N LEU A 452 -7.85 -0.41 19.77
CA LEU A 452 -8.92 -0.59 20.76
C LEU A 452 -8.60 -1.76 21.71
N ALA A 453 -8.15 -1.44 22.92
CA ALA A 453 -8.15 -2.36 24.05
C ALA A 453 -9.26 -1.95 25.03
N PHE A 454 -10.18 -2.87 25.32
CA PHE A 454 -11.20 -2.67 26.36
C PHE A 454 -10.69 -3.27 27.66
N THR A 455 -10.41 -2.43 28.65
CA THR A 455 -10.15 -2.92 30.02
C THR A 455 -11.41 -2.74 30.89
N PRO A 456 -11.70 -3.69 31.80
CA PRO A 456 -12.93 -3.67 32.60
C PRO A 456 -13.00 -2.56 33.64
N VAL A 457 -11.95 -1.73 33.80
CA VAL A 457 -11.86 -0.73 34.87
C VAL A 457 -11.77 0.70 34.35
N GLN A 458 -11.27 0.96 33.13
CA GLN A 458 -11.02 2.33 32.64
C GLN A 458 -11.54 2.66 31.22
N GLY A 459 -12.22 1.73 30.54
CA GLY A 459 -12.82 2.01 29.23
C GLY A 459 -11.86 1.84 28.04
N ILE A 460 -12.17 2.52 26.93
CA ILE A 460 -11.44 2.42 25.65
C ILE A 460 -10.11 3.16 25.74
N GLU A 461 -9.00 2.44 25.59
CA GLU A 461 -7.67 3.05 25.58
C GLU A 461 -6.86 2.61 24.34
N LEU A 462 -6.09 3.56 23.79
CA LEU A 462 -5.16 3.35 22.67
C LEU A 462 -3.83 2.84 23.24
N SER A 463 -3.57 1.53 23.16
CA SER A 463 -2.29 0.94 23.57
C SER A 463 -1.45 0.51 22.36
N ASN A 464 -0.19 0.93 22.33
CA ASN A 464 0.77 0.51 21.31
C ASN A 464 1.43 -0.81 21.76
N PRO A 465 1.14 -1.96 21.13
CA PRO A 465 1.74 -3.25 21.54
C PRO A 465 3.26 -3.34 21.31
N GLN A 466 3.87 -2.39 20.57
CA GLN A 466 5.32 -2.33 20.39
C GLN A 466 6.05 -1.68 21.57
N SER A 467 5.39 -0.86 22.40
CA SER A 467 6.04 -0.25 23.57
C SER A 467 6.42 -1.30 24.61
N HIS A 468 5.60 -2.33 24.78
CA HIS A 468 5.88 -3.46 25.69
C HIS A 468 7.11 -4.28 25.26
N GLY A 469 7.49 -4.26 23.97
CA GLY A 469 8.72 -4.88 23.50
C GLY A 469 9.98 -4.11 23.91
N ASN A 470 9.87 -2.78 24.04
CA ASN A 470 11.00 -1.91 24.40
C ASN A 470 11.18 -1.71 25.90
N LEU A 471 10.19 -2.02 26.74
CA LEU A 471 10.37 -2.03 28.21
C LEU A 471 11.22 -3.21 28.72
N LEU A 472 11.39 -4.27 27.92
CA LEU A 472 12.31 -5.37 28.23
C LEU A 472 13.79 -5.01 28.05
N GLY A 473 14.08 -3.78 27.59
CA GLY A 473 15.42 -3.21 27.46
C GLY A 473 15.82 -2.21 28.56
N SER A 474 15.02 -2.04 29.62
CA SER A 474 15.44 -1.22 30.76
C SER A 474 16.44 -2.00 31.61
N GLY A 475 17.69 -1.53 31.63
CA GLY A 475 18.90 -2.22 32.10
C GLY A 475 19.01 -2.48 33.60
N THR A 476 18.03 -3.13 34.22
CA THR A 476 18.12 -3.58 35.63
C THR A 476 18.03 -5.09 35.83
N GLN A 477 17.84 -5.88 34.77
CA GLN A 477 17.85 -7.34 34.87
C GLN A 477 19.24 -7.90 34.56
N SER A 478 20.04 -8.10 35.62
CA SER A 478 21.37 -8.70 35.52
C SER A 478 21.29 -10.09 34.87
N THR A 479 22.11 -10.33 33.85
CA THR A 479 22.19 -11.57 33.07
C THR A 479 22.80 -12.77 33.82
N TYR A 480 22.95 -12.68 35.15
CA TYR A 480 23.66 -13.67 35.97
C TYR A 480 22.77 -14.58 36.81
N PHE A 481 21.45 -14.32 36.92
CA PHE A 481 20.53 -15.18 37.70
C PHE A 481 19.24 -15.45 36.93
N SER A 482 18.72 -16.68 37.01
CA SER A 482 17.43 -17.08 36.43
C SER A 482 16.27 -16.83 37.41
N GLU A 483 15.11 -16.44 36.89
CA GLU A 483 13.89 -16.11 37.67
C GLU A 483 13.32 -17.28 38.51
N VAL A 484 13.84 -18.49 38.36
CA VAL A 484 13.37 -19.72 39.03
C VAL A 484 14.32 -20.24 40.12
N GLY A 485 15.43 -19.55 40.40
CA GLY A 485 16.37 -19.96 41.45
C GLY A 485 16.05 -19.34 42.82
N THR A 486 15.53 -20.12 43.77
CA THR A 486 15.41 -19.69 45.17
C THR A 486 16.63 -20.13 46.00
N PHE A 487 17.14 -19.24 46.86
CA PHE A 487 18.23 -19.55 47.80
C PHE A 487 17.69 -20.29 49.02
N SER A 488 18.21 -21.48 49.33
CA SER A 488 17.98 -22.16 50.61
C SER A 488 19.08 -21.79 51.61
N LYS A 489 18.67 -21.23 52.76
CA LYS A 489 19.59 -20.85 53.85
C LYS A 489 19.92 -22.09 54.67
N ILE A 490 21.10 -22.66 54.48
CA ILE A 490 21.60 -23.77 55.31
C ILE A 490 22.00 -23.20 56.68
N LYS A 491 21.29 -23.58 57.75
CA LYS A 491 21.78 -23.38 59.13
C LYS A 491 22.89 -24.41 59.36
N ARG A 492 24.10 -23.94 59.67
CA ARG A 492 25.21 -24.81 60.11
C ARG A 492 25.03 -25.14 61.60
N PRO A 493 25.37 -26.35 62.06
CA PRO A 493 25.60 -26.63 63.47
C PRO A 493 26.82 -25.88 64.01
#